data_AF-A0A2V8TPE0-F1
#
_entry.id   AF-A0A2V8TPE0-F1
#
_cell.length_a   1.000
_cell.length_b   1.000
_cell.length_c   1.000
_cell.angle_alpha   90.00
_cell.angle_beta   90.00
_cell.angle_gamma   90.00
#
_symmetry.space_group_name_H-M   'P 1'
#
loop_
_entity.id
_entity.type
_entity.pdbx_description
1 polymer ?
#
loop_
_entity_poly.entity_id
_entity_poly.type
_entity_poly.pdbx_seq_one_letter_code
_entity_poly.pdbx_strand_id
1 'polypeptide(L)' 'MPAPAGSMSHVERHLITTRERHVLAQRRAGRTLAQIAEELGVSKERVRQLEARAFEKLGADDDTHR' A
#
# COMPACT_ATOMS: atom_id res chain seq x y z
N MET A 1 -13.50 -39.28 -16.82
CA MET A 1 -13.64 -38.61 -15.51
C MET A 1 -12.54 -37.56 -15.39
N PRO A 2 -12.73 -36.31 -15.82
CA PRO A 2 -11.84 -35.21 -15.45
C PRO A 2 -12.33 -34.56 -14.15
N ALA A 3 -11.42 -34.40 -13.17
CA ALA A 3 -11.69 -33.63 -11.97
C ALA A 3 -11.90 -32.14 -12.35
N PRO A 4 -12.93 -31.45 -11.81
CA PRO A 4 -13.09 -30.02 -12.03
C PRO A 4 -11.98 -29.26 -11.31
N ALA A 5 -11.31 -28.38 -12.04
CA ALA A 5 -10.38 -27.38 -11.51
C ALA A 5 -11.09 -26.54 -10.46
N GLY A 6 -10.90 -26.93 -9.19
CA GLY A 6 -11.46 -26.27 -8.04
C GLY A 6 -10.74 -24.95 -7.77
N SER A 7 -11.49 -23.88 -8.00
CA SER A 7 -11.47 -22.65 -7.23
C SER A 7 -10.22 -21.77 -7.36
N MET A 8 -10.38 -20.77 -8.21
CA MET A 8 -9.85 -19.43 -7.98
C MET A 8 -10.06 -19.04 -6.51
N SER A 9 -8.98 -18.99 -5.74
CA SER A 9 -8.94 -18.20 -4.52
C SER A 9 -7.66 -17.39 -4.53
N HIS A 10 -7.53 -16.56 -5.56
CA HIS A 10 -6.62 -15.43 -5.53
C HIS A 10 -7.25 -14.35 -4.64
N VAL A 11 -7.35 -14.64 -3.34
CA VAL A 11 -7.47 -13.57 -2.34
C VAL A 11 -6.05 -13.09 -2.11
N GLU A 12 -5.45 -12.45 -3.12
CA GLU A 12 -4.23 -11.68 -2.91
C GLU A 12 -4.65 -10.44 -2.12
N ARG A 13 -4.43 -10.59 -0.81
CA ARG A 13 -4.77 -9.61 0.19
C ARG A 13 -3.96 -8.35 -0.10
N HIS A 14 -4.63 -7.35 -0.63
CA HIS A 14 -4.32 -5.91 -0.55
C HIS A 14 -2.86 -5.60 -0.16
N LEU A 15 -1.99 -5.44 -1.16
CA LEU A 15 -0.53 -5.50 -1.00
C LEU A 15 0.10 -4.38 -0.16
N ILE A 16 -0.62 -3.30 0.16
CA ILE A 16 -0.09 -2.19 0.97
C ILE A 16 -0.33 -2.38 2.47
N THR A 17 0.76 -2.27 3.22
CA THR A 17 0.80 -2.42 4.69
C THR A 17 0.04 -1.27 5.35
N THR A 18 -0.47 -1.46 6.58
CA THR A 18 -1.16 -0.41 7.35
C THR A 18 -0.36 0.90 7.42
N ARG A 19 0.98 0.82 7.56
CA ARG A 19 1.86 2.00 7.57
C ARG A 19 1.90 2.74 6.22
N GLU A 20 2.00 1.99 5.12
CA GLU A 20 2.04 2.53 3.75
C GLU A 20 0.71 3.21 3.40
N ARG A 21 -0.40 2.54 3.72
CA ARG A 21 -1.75 3.10 3.60
C ARG A 21 -1.93 4.35 4.45
N HIS A 22 -1.40 4.35 5.67
CA HIS A 22 -1.49 5.50 6.57
C HIS A 22 -0.74 6.72 6.01
N VAL A 23 0.48 6.53 5.50
CA VAL A 23 1.24 7.62 4.84
C VAL A 23 0.45 8.18 3.66
N LEU A 24 -0.09 7.32 2.78
CA LEU A 24 -0.93 7.75 1.66
C LEU A 24 -2.19 8.50 2.10
N ALA A 25 -2.88 8.02 3.14
CA ALA A 25 -4.08 8.65 3.68
C ALA A 25 -3.78 10.05 4.25
N GLN A 26 -2.68 10.19 4.99
CA GLN A 26 -2.24 11.47 5.54
C GLN A 26 -1.81 12.45 4.44
N ARG A 27 -1.14 11.96 3.38
CA ARG A 27 -0.79 12.76 2.20
C ARG A 27 -2.04 13.25 1.47
N ARG A 28 -3.07 12.41 1.33
CA ARG A 28 -4.39 12.80 0.80
C ARG A 28 -5.10 13.81 1.69
N ALA A 29 -4.90 13.74 3.00
CA ALA A 29 -5.41 14.73 3.97
C ALA A 29 -4.60 16.05 3.98
N GLY A 30 -3.58 16.19 3.11
CA GLY A 30 -2.76 17.40 3.00
C GLY A 30 -1.64 17.51 4.03
N ARG A 31 -1.32 16.45 4.79
CA ARG A 31 -0.20 16.48 5.73
C ARG A 31 1.15 16.43 5.02
N THR A 32 2.13 17.09 5.64
CA THR A 32 3.52 17.07 5.16
C THR A 32 4.25 15.83 5.63
N LEU A 33 5.30 15.42 4.90
CA LEU A 33 6.17 14.29 5.31
C LEU A 33 6.76 14.48 6.71
N ALA A 34 7.02 15.72 7.12
CA ALA A 34 7.52 16.08 8.45
C ALA A 34 6.53 15.73 9.55
N GLN A 35 5.26 16.13 9.39
CA GLN A 35 4.20 15.86 10.35
C GLN A 35 3.90 14.36 10.44
N ILE A 36 3.87 13.69 9.29
CA ILE A 36 3.65 12.23 9.23
C ILE A 36 4.82 11.48 9.89
N ALA A 37 6.04 11.97 9.72
CA ALA A 37 7.24 11.40 10.33
C ALA A 37 7.18 11.52 11.86
N GLU A 38 6.84 12.71 12.36
CA GLU A 38 6.67 12.99 13.78
C GLU A 38 5.55 12.15 14.41
N GLU A 39 4.39 12.07 13.74
CA GLU A 39 3.23 11.29 14.17
C GLU A 39 3.50 9.78 14.21
N LEU A 40 4.23 9.26 13.22
CA LEU A 40 4.62 7.84 13.15
C LEU A 40 5.87 7.53 13.99
N GLY A 41 6.53 8.53 14.58
CA GLY A 41 7.79 8.36 15.30
C GLY A 41 8.93 7.84 14.43
N VAL A 42 8.93 8.20 13.13
CA VAL A 42 9.95 7.80 12.16
C VAL A 42 10.63 9.02 11.54
N SER A 43 11.73 8.82 10.81
CA SER A 43 12.40 9.91 10.10
C SER A 43 11.65 10.31 8.82
N LYS A 44 11.81 11.57 8.36
CA LYS A 44 11.25 12.04 7.07
C LYS A 44 11.62 11.13 5.90
N GLU A 45 12.87 10.67 5.87
CA GLU A 45 13.36 9.74 4.85
C GLU A 45 12.62 8.40 4.90
N ARG A 46 12.26 7.93 6.10
CA ARG A 46 11.50 6.69 6.27
C ARG A 46 10.09 6.83 5.72
N VAL A 47 9.45 7.98 5.92
CA VAL A 47 8.12 8.28 5.34
C VAL A 47 8.19 8.31 3.81
N ARG A 48 9.23 8.93 3.24
CA ARG A 48 9.45 8.96 1.79
C ARG A 48 9.61 7.54 1.21
N GLN A 49 10.36 6.67 1.88
CA GLN A 49 10.49 5.26 1.47
C GLN A 49 9.16 4.50 1.56
N LEU A 50 8.38 4.74 2.62
CA LEU A 50 7.04 4.13 2.75
C LEU A 50 6.10 4.62 1.65
N GLU A 51 6.14 5.92 1.31
CA GLU A 51 5.37 6.49 0.20
C GLU A 51 5.78 5.85 -1.14
N ALA A 52 7.09 5.76 -1.42
CA ALA A 52 7.61 5.14 -2.64
C ALA A 52 7.20 3.66 -2.75
N ARG A 53 7.33 2.88 -1.67
CA ARG A 53 6.90 1.48 -1.64
C ARG A 53 5.38 1.33 -1.78
N ALA A 54 4.62 2.22 -1.16
CA ALA A 54 3.17 2.23 -1.28
C ALA A 54 2.73 2.50 -2.72
N PHE A 55 3.39 3.44 -3.41
CA PHE A 55 3.15 3.74 -4.81
C PHE A 55 3.56 2.60 -5.74
N GLU A 56 4.72 1.99 -5.52
CA GLU A 56 5.22 0.86 -6.29
C GLU A 56 4.24 -0.32 -6.23
N LYS A 57 3.71 -0.61 -5.04
CA LYS A 57 2.71 -1.67 -4.87
C LYS A 57 1.33 -1.30 -5.40
N LEU A 58 0.88 -0.05 -5.19
CA LEU A 58 -0.43 0.38 -5.68
C LEU A 58 -0.48 0.41 -7.22
N GLY A 59 0.60 0.83 -7.88
CA GLY A 59 0.70 0.83 -9.34
C GLY A 59 0.78 -0.57 -9.95
N ALA A 60 1.26 -1.57 -9.18
CA ALA A 60 1.26 -2.96 -9.60
C ALA A 60 -0.15 -3.61 -9.46
N ASP A 61 -0.91 -3.22 -8.43
CA ASP A 61 -2.27 -3.73 -8.20
C ASP A 61 -3.36 -3.04 -9.05
N ASP A 62 -3.19 -1.76 -9.40
CA ASP A 62 -4.22 -0.98 -10.15
C ASP A 62 -4.49 -1.56 -11.55
N ASP A 63 -3.53 -2.29 -12.14
CA ASP A 63 -3.68 -2.99 -13.42
C ASP A 63 -4.55 -4.27 -13.30
N THR A 64 -4.71 -4.82 -12.09
CA THR A 64 -5.39 -6.11 -11.87
C THR A 64 -6.93 -5.98 -11.74
N HIS A 65 -7.48 -4.77 -11.87
CA HIS A 65 -8.93 -4.54 -11.74
C HIS A 65 -9.59 -3.72 -12.86
N ARG A 66 -9.01 -3.73 -14.07
CA ARG A 66 -9.63 -3.08 -15.25
C ARG A 66 -10.29 -4.07 -16.22
#